data_AF-A0A6P2D791-F1
#
_entry.id   AF-A0A6P2D791-F1
#
_cell.length_a   1.000
_cell.length_b   1.000
_cell.length_c   1.000
_cell.angle_alpha   90.00
_cell.angle_beta   90.00
_cell.angle_gamma   90.00
#
_symmetry.space_group_name_H-M   'P 1'
#
loop_
_entity.id
_entity.type
_entity.pdbx_description
1 polymer ?
#
loop_
_entity_poly.entity_id
_entity_poly.type
_entity_poly.pdbx_seq_one_letter_code
_entity_poly.pdbx_strand_id
1 'polypeptide(L)' 'MPRKRSRITPDGQPAKCVVNVVPHLAAYLYRETRQRGYKNETDLVNDILRQWSVSLPALSWPEVAESLKAPTAA' A
#
# COMPACT_ATOMS: atom_id res chain seq x y z
N MET A 1 20.37 14.52 1.34
CA MET A 1 20.28 13.14 0.79
C MET A 1 18.97 12.50 1.24
N PRO A 2 18.18 11.85 0.36
CA PRO A 2 16.97 11.16 0.80
C PRO A 2 17.35 10.01 1.74
N ARG A 3 16.77 9.99 2.94
CA ARG A 3 16.99 8.91 3.92
C ARG A 3 16.58 7.58 3.31
N LYS A 4 17.45 6.57 3.42
CA LYS A 4 17.15 5.19 3.01
C LYS A 4 15.91 4.73 3.77
N ARG A 5 14.81 4.49 3.05
CA ARG A 5 13.54 4.03 3.65
C ARG A 5 13.75 2.61 4.19
N SER A 6 13.93 2.48 5.50
CA SER A 6 13.89 1.17 6.15
C SER A 6 12.43 0.74 6.31
N ARG A 7 12.10 -0.47 5.85
CA ARG A 7 10.77 -1.08 6.02
C ARG A 7 10.61 -1.77 7.38
N ILE A 8 11.68 -1.80 8.17
CA ILE A 8 11.74 -2.44 9.48
C ILE A 8 12.21 -1.38 10.49
N THR A 9 11.50 -1.25 11.61
CA THR A 9 11.88 -0.38 12.72
C THR A 9 13.11 -0.94 13.45
N PRO A 10 13.83 -0.14 14.24
CA PRO A 10 14.97 -0.65 15.04
C PRO A 10 14.62 -1.87 15.91
N ASP A 11 13.35 -2.00 16.31
CA ASP A 11 12.83 -3.07 17.15
C ASP A 11 12.44 -4.34 16.37
N GLY A 12 12.75 -4.42 15.07
CA GLY A 12 12.46 -5.57 14.21
C GLY A 12 11.00 -5.67 13.73
N GLN A 13 10.17 -4.67 14.03
CA GLN A 13 8.77 -4.64 13.61
C GLN A 13 8.62 -4.01 12.22
N PRO A 14 7.59 -4.41 11.43
CA PRO A 14 7.30 -3.74 10.17
C PRO A 14 6.97 -2.28 10.42
N ALA A 15 7.61 -1.39 9.66
CA ALA A 15 7.37 0.04 9.76
C ALA A 15 5.93 0.37 9.34
N LYS A 16 5.27 1.24 10.10
CA LYS A 16 3.92 1.72 9.77
C LYS A 16 3.94 2.37 8.38
N CYS A 17 3.09 1.88 7.48
CA CYS A 17 2.88 2.52 6.18
C CYS A 17 2.07 3.80 6.39
N VAL A 18 2.62 4.93 5.95
CA VAL A 18 1.93 6.23 5.98
C VAL A 18 1.72 6.67 4.54
N VAL A 19 0.46 6.91 4.19
CA VAL A 19 0.06 7.32 2.84
C VAL A 19 -0.59 8.69 2.95
N ASN A 20 -0.12 9.63 2.12
CA ASN A 20 -0.76 10.93 2.00
C ASN A 20 -1.94 10.81 1.06
N VAL A 21 -3.13 11.13 1.56
CA VAL A 21 -4.39 11.01 0.84
C VAL A 21 -4.99 12.39 0.67
N VAL A 22 -5.53 12.67 -0.52
CA VAL A 22 -6.18 13.95 -0.81
C VAL A 22 -7.46 14.12 0.02
N PRO A 23 -7.86 15.36 0.41
CA PRO A 23 -8.95 15.56 1.37
C PRO A 23 -10.29 14.96 0.98
N HIS A 24 -10.66 15.02 -0.30
CA HIS A 24 -11.91 14.45 -0.80
C HIS A 24 -11.93 12.92 -0.70
N LEU A 25 -10.79 12.27 -0.96
CA LEU A 25 -10.66 10.82 -0.81
C LEU A 25 -10.68 10.42 0.67
N ALA A 26 -10.05 11.20 1.55
CA ALA A 26 -10.13 10.98 2.99
C ALA A 26 -11.59 11.04 3.50
N ALA A 27 -12.36 12.04 3.05
CA ALA A 27 -13.77 12.18 3.40
C ALA A 27 -14.62 11.01 2.89
N TYR A 28 -14.34 10.54 1.66
CA TYR A 28 -14.98 9.36 1.09
C TYR A 28 -14.69 8.10 1.93
N LEU A 29 -13.41 7.83 2.22
CA LEU A 29 -12.99 6.67 3.01
C LEU A 29 -13.66 6.66 4.39
N TYR A 30 -13.68 7.80 5.08
CA TYR A 30 -14.35 7.94 6.37
C TYR A 30 -15.84 7.57 6.31
N ARG A 31 -16.56 8.04 5.28
CA ARG A 31 -17.98 7.74 5.10
C ARG A 31 -18.20 6.26 4.82
N GLU A 32 -17.44 5.68 3.91
CA GLU A 32 -17.55 4.27 3.54
C GLU A 32 -17.20 3.33 4.69
N THR A 33 -16.17 3.66 5.49
CA THR A 33 -15.78 2.89 6.68
C THR A 33 -16.96 2.75 7.63
N ARG A 34 -17.69 3.83 7.87
CA ARG A 34 -18.88 3.81 8.73
C ARG A 34 -20.07 3.08 8.11
N GLN A 35 -20.34 3.33 6.83
CA GLN A 35 -21.48 2.71 6.13
C GLN A 35 -21.35 1.19 6.06
N ARG A 36 -20.12 0.68 5.92
CA ARG A 36 -19.84 -0.75 5.80
C ARG A 36 -19.47 -1.42 7.14
N GLY A 37 -19.35 -0.64 8.22
CA GLY A 37 -19.10 -1.17 9.57
C GLY A 37 -17.65 -1.61 9.82
N TYR A 38 -16.65 -1.07 9.12
CA TYR A 38 -15.25 -1.34 9.42
C TYR A 38 -14.79 -0.60 10.69
N LYS A 39 -13.82 -1.17 11.40
CA LYS A 39 -13.27 -0.58 12.63
C LYS A 39 -12.52 0.74 12.38
N ASN A 40 -11.82 0.84 11.25
CA ASN A 40 -11.11 2.04 10.82
C ASN A 40 -10.94 2.07 9.29
N GLU A 41 -10.43 3.18 8.78
CA GLU A 41 -10.17 3.40 7.35
C GLU A 41 -9.08 2.46 6.80
N THR A 42 -8.15 2.01 7.65
CA THR A 42 -7.08 1.09 7.25
C THR A 42 -7.65 -0.28 6.85
N ASP A 43 -8.61 -0.79 7.60
CA ASP A 43 -9.25 -2.08 7.31
C ASP A 43 -10.04 -2.02 6.00
N LEU A 44 -10.76 -0.91 5.76
CA LEU A 44 -11.44 -0.67 4.48
C LEU A 44 -10.44 -0.62 3.32
N VAL A 45 -9.35 0.14 3.46
CA VAL A 45 -8.33 0.26 2.41
C VAL A 45 -7.66 -1.08 2.13
N ASN A 46 -7.37 -1.88 3.16
CA ASN A 46 -6.82 -3.22 3.00
C ASN A 46 -7.77 -4.15 2.22
N ASP A 47 -9.07 -4.06 2.48
CA ASP A 47 -10.07 -4.84 1.74
C ASP A 47 -10.17 -4.40 0.27
N ILE A 48 -10.16 -3.09 0.01
CA ILE A 48 -10.09 -2.54 -1.36
C ILE A 48 -8.84 -3.07 -2.08
N LEU A 49 -7.67 -3.02 -1.44
CA LEU A 49 -6.43 -3.52 -2.02
C LEU A 49 -6.47 -5.03 -2.25
N ARG A 50 -7.10 -5.80 -1.35
CA ARG A 50 -7.27 -7.24 -1.53
C ARG A 50 -8.16 -7.53 -2.73
N GLN A 51 -9.31 -6.88 -2.84
CA GLN A 51 -10.21 -7.04 -3.99
C GLN A 51 -9.53 -6.65 -5.30
N TRP A 52 -8.79 -5.55 -5.30
CA TRP A 52 -8.00 -5.13 -6.44
C TRP A 52 -6.90 -6.15 -6.79
N SER A 53 -6.22 -6.72 -5.79
CA SER A 53 -5.17 -7.71 -6.04
C SER A 53 -5.68 -8.99 -6.73
N VAL A 54 -6.94 -9.36 -6.51
CA VAL A 54 -7.56 -10.53 -7.16
C VAL A 54 -7.80 -10.30 -8.65
N SER A 55 -8.02 -9.04 -9.07
CA SER A 55 -8.20 -8.71 -10.48
C SER A 55 -6.90 -8.52 -11.25
N LEU A 56 -5.75 -8.51 -10.55
CA LEU A 56 -4.46 -8.40 -11.20
C LEU A 56 -3.98 -9.77 -11.73
N PRO A 57 -3.34 -9.82 -12.91
CA PRO A 57 -2.72 -11.04 -13.39
C PRO A 57 -1.63 -11.51 -12.41
N ALA A 58 -1.45 -12.83 -12.33
CA ALA A 58 -0.41 -13.41 -11.50
C ALA A 58 0.96 -12.85 -11.91
N LEU A 59 1.65 -12.25 -10.95
CA LEU A 59 2.95 -11.63 -11.18
C LEU A 59 4.04 -12.71 -11.16
N SER A 60 4.83 -12.81 -12.22
CA SER A 60 6.05 -13.62 -12.25
C SER A 60 7.15 -12.92 -11.45
N TRP A 61 7.37 -13.34 -10.20
CA TRP A 61 8.43 -12.78 -9.34
C TRP A 61 9.83 -12.81 -9.96
N PRO A 62 10.23 -13.85 -10.73
CA PRO A 62 11.51 -13.84 -11.45
C PRO A 62 11.64 -12.68 -12.44
N GLU A 63 10.63 -12.45 -13.29
CA GLU A 63 10.63 -11.36 -14.29
C GLU A 63 10.62 -9.99 -13.61
N VAL A 64 9.89 -9.86 -12.51
CA VAL A 64 9.85 -8.63 -11.71
C VAL A 64 11.21 -8.37 -11.06
N ALA A 65 11.88 -9.42 -10.55
CA ALA A 65 13.21 -9.28 -9.98
C ALA A 65 14.25 -8.87 -11.03
N GLU A 66 14.13 -9.34 -12.28
CA GLU A 66 15.00 -8.92 -13.38
C GLU A 66 14.73 -7.48 -13.81
N SER A 67 13.46 -7.09 -13.99
CA SER A 67 13.09 -5.70 -14.32
C SER A 67 13.48 -4.70 -13.23
N LEU A 68 13.48 -5.08 -11.95
CA LEU A 68 13.95 -4.24 -10.85
C LEU A 68 15.49 -4.13 -10.76
N LYS A 69 16.22 -5.09 -11.34
CA LYS A 69 17.68 -5.03 -11.50
C LYS A 69 18.08 -4.18 -12.70
N ALA A 70 17.21 -4.06 -13.69
CA ALA A 70 17.44 -3.17 -14.81
C ALA A 70 17.56 -1.73 -14.29
N PRO A 71 18.64 -1.01 -14.62
CA PRO A 71 18.76 0.39 -14.23
C PRO A 71 17.58 1.14 -14.83
N THR A 72 16.73 1.71 -13.98
CA THR A 72 15.63 2.56 -14.41
C THR A 72 16.26 3.74 -15.13
N ALA A 73 16.15 3.77 -16.45
CA ALA A 73 16.65 4.88 -17.25
C ALA A 73 15.98 6.17 -16.74
N ALA A 74 16.81 7.13 -16.35
CA ALA A 74 16.42 8.43 -15.82
C ALA A 74 15.78 9.31 -16.90
#